data_AF-A0A1Z4JSF9-F1
#
_entry.id   AF-A0A1Z4JSF9-F1
#
_cell.length_a   1.000
_cell.length_b   1.000
_cell.length_c   1.000
_cell.angle_alpha   90.00
_cell.angle_beta   90.00
_cell.angle_gamma   90.00
#
_symmetry.space_group_name_H-M   'P 1'
#
loop_
_entity.id
_entity.type
_entity.pdbx_description
1 polymer ?
#
loop_
_entity_poly.entity_id
_entity_poly.type
_entity_poly.pdbx_seq_one_letter_code
_entity_poly.pdbx_strand_id
1 'polypeptide(L)'
;MKLKQFVIIATAAVLSWFGISQGTRFAQAYANQQKTFSQVASLVNEIGDPNQAPNLDALKQSQTKLQGTISGLEAIPNFPGFESDRAKTELARLRPLFEAVSARIQREEKASADLAAALKFDSEAAEMVKNSPHPAEVWQQARERWQQAITLLDKIPATSFVSTQAKTGLEACRINFKIADTQWMAESQAFKEVDRVIASVEQAKKAIQTRPYQLVELLNARTQWQRSLERLNKIAETTTVYSDAQLLATSHQTNIRKLDEAITQIRNCQGRYQLTEVDSTSTSLCGYDVSLDLENPIDILTAQAEPEVDGAEFVDDTDVTIVSVPDTSTGFYSRYRQRRSSSFRGSSGSSTTWVRGYTRSDGTSVRGHHRGGARVSGMGSSRSGGASS
;
A
#
# COMPACT_ATOMS: atom_id res chain seq x y z
N MET A 1 -87.85 39.48 58.10
CA MET A 1 -88.63 38.34 58.62
C MET A 1 -87.99 37.05 58.10
N LYS A 2 -87.70 36.09 58.99
CA LYS A 2 -87.26 34.67 58.79
C LYS A 2 -86.81 34.23 57.37
N LEU A 3 -85.56 33.82 57.09
CA LEU A 3 -84.70 32.77 57.68
C LEU A 3 -85.18 31.32 57.42
N LYS A 4 -84.32 30.51 56.77
CA LYS A 4 -84.46 29.08 56.37
C LYS A 4 -85.40 28.89 55.16
N GLN A 5 -85.09 28.09 54.13
CA GLN A 5 -84.32 26.83 54.14
C GLN A 5 -83.14 26.79 53.16
N PHE A 6 -82.04 26.20 53.64
CA PHE A 6 -80.93 25.65 52.84
C PHE A 6 -81.10 24.11 52.77
N VAL A 7 -80.20 23.44 52.03
CA VAL A 7 -79.99 21.97 51.99
C VAL A 7 -80.92 21.18 51.06
N ILE A 8 -80.50 21.06 49.80
CA ILE A 8 -80.22 19.83 49.01
C ILE A 8 -79.50 20.33 47.73
N ILE A 9 -78.75 19.47 47.02
CA ILE A 9 -77.85 19.82 45.88
C ILE A 9 -76.54 20.55 46.31
N ALA A 10 -75.73 19.88 47.13
CA ALA A 10 -74.31 20.22 47.32
C ALA A 10 -73.40 18.97 47.40
N THR A 11 -73.83 17.86 46.80
CA THR A 11 -73.17 16.54 46.86
C THR A 11 -73.11 15.83 45.49
N ALA A 12 -72.91 16.60 44.41
CA ALA A 12 -72.78 16.06 43.04
C ALA A 12 -71.60 16.66 42.22
N ALA A 13 -70.78 17.54 42.81
CA ALA A 13 -69.76 18.31 42.08
C ALA A 13 -68.31 18.14 42.59
N VAL A 14 -68.05 17.15 43.46
CA VAL A 14 -66.69 16.87 44.00
C VAL A 14 -66.17 15.47 43.59
N LEU A 15 -67.04 14.53 43.22
CA LEU A 15 -66.64 13.21 42.71
C LEU A 15 -66.31 13.20 41.21
N SER A 16 -66.68 14.25 40.47
CA SER A 16 -66.47 14.37 39.02
C SER A 16 -65.06 14.83 38.62
N TRP A 17 -64.24 15.34 39.54
CA TRP A 17 -62.86 15.78 39.23
C TRP A 17 -61.80 14.67 39.45
N PHE A 18 -62.01 13.77 40.42
CA PHE A 18 -61.02 12.74 40.77
C PHE A 18 -61.29 11.33 40.20
N GLY A 19 -62.51 11.03 39.71
CA GLY A 19 -62.89 9.67 39.32
C GLY A 19 -62.60 9.27 37.86
N ILE A 20 -62.80 10.16 36.89
CA ILE A 20 -62.96 9.76 35.47
C ILE A 20 -61.64 9.77 34.69
N SER A 21 -60.71 10.68 35.01
CA SER A 21 -59.43 10.82 34.31
C SER A 21 -58.40 9.74 34.63
N GLN A 22 -58.58 9.00 35.74
CA GLN A 22 -57.72 7.88 36.10
C GLN A 22 -58.15 6.57 35.43
N GLY A 23 -59.46 6.31 35.34
CA GLY A 23 -60.00 5.06 34.76
C GLY A 23 -59.58 4.82 33.31
N THR A 24 -59.51 5.88 32.49
CA THR A 24 -59.03 5.80 31.10
C THR A 24 -57.54 5.46 31.03
N ARG A 25 -56.72 5.99 31.96
CA ARG A 25 -55.28 5.69 32.03
C ARG A 25 -55.03 4.25 32.47
N PHE A 26 -55.80 3.73 33.41
CA PHE A 26 -55.74 2.31 33.78
C PHE A 26 -56.13 1.39 32.62
N ALA A 27 -57.24 1.67 31.93
CA ALA A 27 -57.68 0.89 30.78
C ALA A 27 -56.63 0.90 29.63
N GLN A 28 -56.03 2.07 29.36
CA GLN A 28 -54.99 2.20 28.34
C GLN A 28 -53.68 1.50 28.75
N ALA A 29 -53.27 1.58 30.02
CA ALA A 29 -52.10 0.86 30.53
C ALA A 29 -52.28 -0.67 30.44
N TYR A 30 -53.47 -1.18 30.78
CA TYR A 30 -53.81 -2.60 30.67
C TYR A 30 -53.83 -3.08 29.20
N ALA A 31 -54.44 -2.31 28.29
CA ALA A 31 -54.43 -2.62 26.86
C ALA A 31 -53.01 -2.64 26.26
N ASN A 32 -52.15 -1.70 26.68
CA ASN A 32 -50.74 -1.69 26.30
C ASN A 32 -49.99 -2.91 26.85
N GLN A 33 -50.22 -3.29 28.11
CA GLN A 33 -49.63 -4.50 28.72
C GLN A 33 -49.97 -5.77 27.94
N GLN A 34 -51.25 -5.97 27.59
CA GLN A 34 -51.70 -7.13 26.80
C GLN A 34 -50.99 -7.19 25.44
N LYS A 35 -50.80 -6.03 24.79
CA LYS A 35 -50.07 -5.89 23.52
C LYS A 35 -48.59 -6.19 23.67
N THR A 36 -47.94 -5.76 24.76
CA THR A 36 -46.54 -6.09 25.02
C THR A 36 -46.35 -7.60 25.16
N PHE A 37 -47.21 -8.30 25.93
CA PHE A 37 -47.08 -9.75 26.08
C PHE A 37 -47.32 -10.55 24.80
N SER A 38 -48.22 -10.12 23.91
CA SER A 38 -48.38 -10.79 22.61
C SER A 38 -47.16 -10.57 21.70
N GLN A 39 -46.57 -9.37 21.73
CA GLN A 39 -45.32 -9.05 21.03
C GLN A 39 -44.15 -9.91 21.51
N VAL A 40 -44.01 -10.15 22.82
CA VAL A 40 -42.94 -11.00 23.40
C VAL A 40 -42.93 -12.40 22.78
N ALA A 41 -44.09 -13.06 22.69
CA ALA A 41 -44.17 -14.42 22.14
C ALA A 41 -43.83 -14.47 20.65
N SER A 42 -44.33 -13.52 19.85
CA SER A 42 -43.95 -13.41 18.44
C SER A 42 -42.47 -13.09 18.26
N LEU A 43 -41.90 -12.23 19.10
CA LEU A 43 -40.53 -11.73 18.96
C LEU A 43 -39.49 -12.82 19.25
N VAL A 44 -39.69 -13.65 20.28
CA VAL A 44 -38.78 -14.76 20.56
C VAL A 44 -38.79 -15.80 19.42
N ASN A 45 -39.97 -16.06 18.85
CA ASN A 45 -40.09 -16.96 17.69
C ASN A 45 -39.52 -16.34 16.40
N GLU A 46 -39.62 -15.01 16.22
CA GLU A 46 -39.05 -14.28 15.08
C GLU A 46 -37.51 -14.26 15.11
N ILE A 47 -36.93 -14.06 16.30
CA ILE A 47 -35.46 -13.95 16.47
C ILE A 47 -34.78 -15.33 16.46
N GLY A 48 -35.39 -16.33 17.09
CA GLY A 48 -34.83 -17.68 17.17
C GLY A 48 -33.42 -17.69 17.80
N ASP A 49 -32.48 -18.38 17.16
CA ASP A 49 -31.05 -18.34 17.50
C ASP A 49 -30.37 -17.13 16.81
N PRO A 50 -29.80 -16.17 17.57
CA PRO A 50 -29.08 -15.03 17.00
C PRO A 50 -27.92 -15.39 16.05
N ASN A 51 -27.43 -16.63 16.08
CA ASN A 51 -26.40 -17.09 15.15
C ASN A 51 -26.92 -17.51 13.78
N GLN A 52 -28.25 -17.60 13.61
CA GLN A 52 -28.95 -17.97 12.37
C GLN A 52 -29.61 -16.76 11.69
N ALA A 53 -29.47 -15.56 12.25
CA ALA A 53 -29.94 -14.33 11.61
C ALA A 53 -29.32 -14.18 10.20
N PRO A 54 -30.07 -13.69 9.19
CA PRO A 54 -29.62 -13.74 7.80
C PRO A 54 -28.57 -12.67 7.45
N ASN A 55 -28.51 -11.57 8.19
CA ASN A 55 -27.56 -10.46 7.98
C ASN A 55 -27.54 -9.51 9.20
N LEU A 56 -26.64 -8.52 9.14
CA LEU A 56 -26.43 -7.53 10.21
C LEU A 56 -27.65 -6.63 10.45
N ASP A 57 -28.38 -6.25 9.41
CA ASP A 57 -29.54 -5.36 9.54
C ASP A 57 -30.71 -6.06 10.25
N ALA A 58 -30.91 -7.36 9.96
CA ALA A 58 -31.88 -8.20 10.68
C ALA A 58 -31.52 -8.32 12.18
N LEU A 59 -30.22 -8.46 12.52
CA LEU A 59 -29.78 -8.43 13.92
C LEU A 59 -30.06 -7.07 14.59
N LYS A 60 -29.75 -5.96 13.92
CA LYS A 60 -30.02 -4.60 14.44
C LYS A 60 -31.51 -4.32 14.61
N GLN A 61 -32.34 -4.81 13.70
CA GLN A 61 -33.79 -4.76 13.83
C GLN A 61 -34.27 -5.60 15.03
N SER A 62 -33.73 -6.80 15.20
CA SER A 62 -34.01 -7.68 16.35
C SER A 62 -33.61 -7.04 17.68
N GLN A 63 -32.43 -6.42 17.75
CA GLN A 63 -31.95 -5.66 18.91
C GLN A 63 -32.91 -4.52 19.26
N THR A 64 -33.32 -3.74 18.26
CA THR A 64 -34.26 -2.60 18.44
C THR A 64 -35.62 -3.07 18.95
N LYS A 65 -36.16 -4.16 18.38
CA LYS A 65 -37.43 -4.77 18.83
C LYS A 65 -37.32 -5.31 20.26
N LEU A 66 -36.22 -5.96 20.61
CA LEU A 66 -35.96 -6.45 21.98
C LEU A 66 -35.88 -5.29 22.98
N GLN A 67 -35.09 -4.24 22.67
CA GLN A 67 -34.94 -3.07 23.53
C GLN A 67 -36.28 -2.38 23.80
N GLY A 68 -37.10 -2.16 22.76
CA GLY A 68 -38.45 -1.60 22.90
C GLY A 68 -39.38 -2.49 23.74
N THR A 69 -39.28 -3.82 23.58
CA THR A 69 -40.10 -4.79 24.32
C THR A 69 -39.70 -4.89 25.79
N ILE A 70 -38.40 -4.93 26.08
CA ILE A 70 -37.84 -4.87 27.44
C ILE A 70 -38.28 -3.57 28.13
N SER A 71 -38.15 -2.43 27.46
CA SER A 71 -38.59 -1.12 27.99
C SER A 71 -40.10 -1.10 28.28
N GLY A 72 -40.91 -1.73 27.42
CA GLY A 72 -42.35 -1.86 27.63
C GLY A 72 -42.73 -2.75 28.82
N LEU A 73 -41.99 -3.85 29.05
CA LEU A 73 -42.18 -4.72 30.21
C LEU A 73 -41.72 -4.06 31.52
N GLU A 74 -40.63 -3.31 31.50
CA GLU A 74 -40.11 -2.56 32.66
C GLU A 74 -41.03 -1.40 33.08
N ALA A 75 -41.83 -0.88 32.14
CA ALA A 75 -42.84 0.15 32.41
C ALA A 75 -44.13 -0.39 33.07
N ILE A 76 -44.29 -1.71 33.25
CA ILE A 76 -45.48 -2.31 33.87
C ILE A 76 -45.47 -2.04 35.39
N PRO A 77 -46.47 -1.34 35.95
CA PRO A 77 -46.51 -1.04 37.38
C PRO A 77 -46.66 -2.28 38.27
N ASN A 78 -46.01 -2.30 39.43
CA ASN A 78 -46.18 -3.34 40.44
C ASN A 78 -47.41 -3.05 41.34
N PHE A 79 -48.60 -3.03 40.75
CA PHE A 79 -49.87 -2.85 41.47
C PHE A 79 -50.80 -4.07 41.30
N PRO A 80 -51.69 -4.34 42.28
CA PRO A 80 -52.72 -5.38 42.15
C PRO A 80 -53.54 -5.20 40.86
N GLY A 81 -53.74 -6.28 40.12
CA GLY A 81 -54.44 -6.28 38.82
C GLY A 81 -53.54 -6.19 37.58
N PHE A 82 -52.23 -5.94 37.74
CA PHE A 82 -51.25 -6.03 36.66
C PHE A 82 -50.45 -7.34 36.76
N GLU A 83 -50.15 -8.00 35.63
CA GLU A 83 -49.33 -9.22 35.57
C GLU A 83 -47.82 -8.94 35.78
N SER A 84 -47.42 -8.30 36.89
CA SER A 84 -46.04 -7.87 37.12
C SER A 84 -45.04 -9.04 37.27
N ASP A 85 -45.46 -10.19 37.82
CA ASP A 85 -44.62 -11.39 37.93
C ASP A 85 -44.37 -12.08 36.58
N ARG A 86 -45.35 -12.01 35.66
CA ARG A 86 -45.16 -12.42 34.28
C ARG A 86 -44.16 -11.50 33.57
N ALA A 87 -44.26 -10.18 33.80
CA ALA A 87 -43.30 -9.22 33.25
C ALA A 87 -41.87 -9.50 33.70
N LYS A 88 -41.65 -9.78 35.00
CA LYS A 88 -40.34 -10.21 35.54
C LYS A 88 -39.83 -11.49 34.87
N THR A 89 -40.71 -12.47 34.67
CA THR A 89 -40.38 -13.76 34.03
C THR A 89 -39.94 -13.57 32.58
N GLU A 90 -40.68 -12.76 31.81
CA GLU A 90 -40.32 -12.46 30.42
C GLU A 90 -39.05 -11.60 30.32
N LEU A 91 -38.83 -10.65 31.24
CA LEU A 91 -37.58 -9.89 31.32
C LEU A 91 -36.36 -10.79 31.58
N ALA A 92 -36.51 -11.79 32.46
CA ALA A 92 -35.45 -12.77 32.71
C ALA A 92 -35.13 -13.62 31.46
N ARG A 93 -36.09 -13.83 30.56
CA ARG A 93 -35.91 -14.53 29.27
C ARG A 93 -35.33 -13.63 28.18
N LEU A 94 -35.80 -12.39 28.07
CA LEU A 94 -35.41 -11.48 26.97
C LEU A 94 -34.05 -10.83 27.16
N ARG A 95 -33.64 -10.50 28.39
CA ARG A 95 -32.33 -9.88 28.67
C ARG A 95 -31.14 -10.70 28.14
N PRO A 96 -30.99 -12.02 28.44
CA PRO A 96 -29.86 -12.79 27.87
C PRO A 96 -29.92 -12.92 26.34
N LEU A 97 -31.12 -12.92 25.74
CA LEU A 97 -31.27 -12.90 24.28
C LEU A 97 -30.80 -11.55 23.68
N PHE A 98 -31.12 -10.43 24.33
CA PHE A 98 -30.64 -9.10 23.95
C PHE A 98 -29.13 -8.97 24.04
N GLU A 99 -28.51 -9.49 25.10
CA GLU A 99 -27.04 -9.55 25.24
C GLU A 99 -26.42 -10.42 24.14
N ALA A 100 -27.00 -11.60 23.85
CA ALA A 100 -26.52 -12.49 22.79
C ALA A 100 -26.58 -11.85 21.38
N VAL A 101 -27.69 -11.17 21.06
CA VAL A 101 -27.85 -10.39 19.82
C VAL A 101 -26.84 -9.24 19.76
N SER A 102 -26.71 -8.47 20.83
CA SER A 102 -25.79 -7.32 20.89
C SER A 102 -24.31 -7.75 20.75
N ALA A 103 -23.92 -8.83 21.42
CA ALA A 103 -22.59 -9.42 21.27
C ALA A 103 -22.36 -9.99 19.86
N ARG A 104 -23.40 -10.51 19.19
CA ARG A 104 -23.29 -10.94 17.79
C ARG A 104 -23.08 -9.75 16.86
N ILE A 105 -23.85 -8.68 17.01
CA ILE A 105 -23.70 -7.43 16.23
C ILE A 105 -22.26 -6.90 16.31
N GLN A 106 -21.70 -6.80 17.52
CA GLN A 106 -20.31 -6.34 17.71
C GLN A 106 -19.27 -7.21 16.96
N ARG A 107 -19.47 -8.54 16.93
CA ARG A 107 -18.59 -9.46 16.18
C ARG A 107 -18.69 -9.25 14.67
N GLU A 108 -19.90 -9.05 14.14
CA GLU A 108 -20.13 -8.82 12.71
C GLU A 108 -19.64 -7.44 12.25
N GLU A 109 -19.84 -6.40 13.06
CA GLU A 109 -19.31 -5.06 12.79
C GLU A 109 -17.78 -5.07 12.78
N LYS A 110 -17.16 -5.76 13.76
CA LYS A 110 -15.70 -5.95 13.75
C LYS A 110 -15.22 -6.72 12.52
N ALA A 111 -15.85 -7.84 12.18
CA ALA A 111 -15.48 -8.63 11.00
C ALA A 111 -15.59 -7.81 9.70
N SER A 112 -16.63 -6.97 9.59
CA SER A 112 -16.86 -6.08 8.45
C SER A 112 -15.80 -4.97 8.38
N ALA A 113 -15.42 -4.39 9.53
CA ALA A 113 -14.36 -3.38 9.61
C ALA A 113 -12.98 -3.96 9.28
N ASP A 114 -12.66 -5.15 9.79
CA ASP A 114 -11.40 -5.86 9.50
C ASP A 114 -11.31 -6.19 8.00
N LEU A 115 -12.41 -6.62 7.35
CA LEU A 115 -12.46 -6.82 5.89
C LEU A 115 -12.22 -5.52 5.12
N ALA A 116 -12.91 -4.44 5.47
CA ALA A 116 -12.76 -3.15 4.79
C ALA A 116 -11.33 -2.60 4.90
N ALA A 117 -10.70 -2.73 6.07
CA ALA A 117 -9.30 -2.35 6.28
C ALA A 117 -8.33 -3.25 5.48
N ALA A 118 -8.60 -4.54 5.37
CA ALA A 118 -7.77 -5.44 4.56
C ALA A 118 -7.84 -5.13 3.05
N LEU A 119 -9.03 -4.87 2.52
CA LEU A 119 -9.21 -4.48 1.10
C LEU A 119 -8.53 -3.14 0.79
N LYS A 120 -8.48 -2.23 1.77
CA LYS A 120 -7.68 -0.99 1.66
C LYS A 120 -6.18 -1.30 1.56
N PHE A 121 -5.61 -2.15 2.40
CA PHE A 121 -4.20 -2.52 2.31
C PHE A 121 -3.84 -3.29 1.02
N ASP A 122 -4.73 -4.16 0.53
CA ASP A 122 -4.55 -4.86 -0.75
C ASP A 122 -4.50 -3.88 -1.94
N SER A 123 -5.43 -2.90 -1.98
CA SER A 123 -5.43 -1.87 -3.03
C SER A 123 -4.25 -0.89 -2.94
N GLU A 124 -3.81 -0.50 -1.74
CA GLU A 124 -2.57 0.27 -1.54
C GLU A 124 -1.35 -0.49 -2.08
N ALA A 125 -1.24 -1.78 -1.77
CA ALA A 125 -0.15 -2.63 -2.25
C ALA A 125 -0.17 -2.82 -3.78
N ALA A 126 -1.36 -3.02 -4.36
CA ALA A 126 -1.55 -3.19 -5.79
C ALA A 126 -1.15 -1.93 -6.59
N GLU A 127 -1.48 -0.73 -6.10
CA GLU A 127 -1.08 0.52 -6.75
C GLU A 127 0.43 0.78 -6.63
N MET A 128 1.08 0.38 -5.52
CA MET A 128 2.54 0.49 -5.35
C MET A 128 3.33 -0.28 -6.41
N VAL A 129 2.90 -1.48 -6.80
CA VAL A 129 3.64 -2.36 -7.74
C VAL A 129 3.28 -2.17 -9.22
N LYS A 130 2.27 -1.35 -9.49
CA LYS A 130 1.72 -1.07 -10.82
C LYS A 130 2.78 -0.42 -11.72
N ASN A 131 2.82 -0.80 -12.99
CA ASN A 131 3.84 -0.35 -13.95
C ASN A 131 5.28 -0.72 -13.53
N SER A 132 5.48 -1.98 -13.13
CA SER A 132 6.82 -2.58 -12.94
C SER A 132 7.73 -2.41 -14.17
N PRO A 133 9.08 -2.40 -14.04
CA PRO A 133 9.87 -2.81 -12.86
C PRO A 133 10.00 -1.73 -11.78
N HIS A 134 10.19 -2.17 -10.53
CA HIS A 134 10.25 -1.32 -9.33
C HIS A 134 11.44 -1.66 -8.43
N PRO A 135 12.00 -0.67 -7.69
CA PRO A 135 13.11 -0.88 -6.76
C PRO A 135 12.71 -1.78 -5.58
N ALA A 136 13.70 -2.36 -4.91
CA ALA A 136 13.47 -3.35 -3.86
C ALA A 136 12.60 -2.81 -2.71
N GLU A 137 12.77 -1.53 -2.34
CA GLU A 137 12.03 -0.86 -1.27
C GLU A 137 10.52 -0.76 -1.57
N VAL A 138 10.15 -0.61 -2.85
CA VAL A 138 8.75 -0.56 -3.27
C VAL A 138 8.11 -1.95 -3.18
N TRP A 139 8.82 -2.99 -3.63
CA TRP A 139 8.37 -4.37 -3.44
C TRP A 139 8.27 -4.76 -1.96
N GLN A 140 9.20 -4.30 -1.12
CA GLN A 140 9.15 -4.52 0.32
C GLN A 140 7.90 -3.87 0.94
N GLN A 141 7.65 -2.59 0.65
CA GLN A 141 6.47 -1.88 1.17
C GLN A 141 5.17 -2.56 0.73
N ALA A 142 5.07 -3.00 -0.53
CA ALA A 142 3.91 -3.72 -1.02
C ALA A 142 3.71 -5.08 -0.31
N ARG A 143 4.78 -5.85 -0.06
CA ARG A 143 4.73 -7.08 0.76
C ARG A 143 4.22 -6.80 2.16
N GLU A 144 4.71 -5.76 2.82
CA GLU A 144 4.28 -5.37 4.17
C GLU A 144 2.79 -5.01 4.21
N ARG A 145 2.28 -4.32 3.20
CA ARG A 145 0.84 -4.02 3.03
C ARG A 145 0.00 -5.28 2.81
N TRP A 146 0.39 -6.19 1.91
CA TRP A 146 -0.31 -7.47 1.76
C TRP A 146 -0.26 -8.33 3.03
N GLN A 147 0.85 -8.32 3.76
CA GLN A 147 0.95 -9.02 5.04
C GLN A 147 -0.02 -8.44 6.08
N GLN A 148 -0.22 -7.12 6.12
CA GLN A 148 -1.24 -6.47 6.95
C GLN A 148 -2.66 -6.90 6.53
N ALA A 149 -2.96 -6.95 5.23
CA ALA A 149 -4.25 -7.45 4.71
C ALA A 149 -4.51 -8.91 5.12
N ILE A 150 -3.53 -9.81 4.88
CA ILE A 150 -3.57 -11.22 5.29
C ILE A 150 -3.86 -11.35 6.78
N THR A 151 -3.15 -10.60 7.63
CA THR A 151 -3.30 -10.65 9.09
C THR A 151 -4.68 -10.19 9.60
N LEU A 152 -5.38 -9.34 8.84
CA LEU A 152 -6.77 -8.97 9.15
C LEU A 152 -7.76 -10.03 8.66
N LEU A 153 -7.61 -10.50 7.42
CA LEU A 153 -8.51 -11.47 6.80
C LEU A 153 -8.51 -12.83 7.51
N ASP A 154 -7.34 -13.30 7.94
CA ASP A 154 -7.17 -14.57 8.67
C ASP A 154 -7.81 -14.56 10.07
N LYS A 155 -8.07 -13.38 10.64
CA LYS A 155 -8.77 -13.21 11.94
C LYS A 155 -10.30 -13.19 11.83
N ILE A 156 -10.86 -13.09 10.62
CA ILE A 156 -12.30 -12.99 10.43
C ILE A 156 -12.97 -14.35 10.72
N PRO A 157 -13.92 -14.44 11.67
CA PRO A 157 -14.54 -15.72 12.02
C PRO A 157 -15.28 -16.34 10.84
N ALA A 158 -15.11 -17.65 10.65
CA ALA A 158 -15.79 -18.41 9.58
C ALA A 158 -17.33 -18.43 9.69
N THR A 159 -17.88 -18.01 10.83
CA THR A 159 -19.33 -17.88 11.07
C THR A 159 -19.87 -16.48 10.76
N SER A 160 -19.02 -15.50 10.44
CA SER A 160 -19.44 -14.12 10.13
C SER A 160 -20.11 -14.00 8.75
N PHE A 161 -20.93 -12.97 8.57
CA PHE A 161 -21.60 -12.68 7.30
C PHE A 161 -20.65 -12.36 6.15
N VAL A 162 -19.45 -11.88 6.48
CA VAL A 162 -18.39 -11.51 5.52
C VAL A 162 -17.36 -12.62 5.30
N SER A 163 -17.56 -13.81 5.88
CA SER A 163 -16.59 -14.91 5.87
C SER A 163 -16.23 -15.44 4.48
N THR A 164 -17.17 -15.42 3.53
CA THR A 164 -16.92 -15.83 2.14
C THR A 164 -16.00 -14.83 1.44
N GLN A 165 -16.31 -13.53 1.52
CA GLN A 165 -15.47 -12.46 0.97
C GLN A 165 -14.08 -12.46 1.60
N ALA A 166 -14.00 -12.66 2.93
CA ALA A 166 -12.74 -12.74 3.65
C ALA A 166 -11.84 -13.88 3.15
N LYS A 167 -12.40 -15.08 2.94
CA LYS A 167 -11.66 -16.23 2.39
C LYS A 167 -11.16 -15.98 0.97
N THR A 168 -12.00 -15.41 0.09
CA THR A 168 -11.59 -15.07 -1.27
C THR A 168 -10.49 -14.00 -1.30
N GLY A 169 -10.64 -12.95 -0.50
CA GLY A 169 -9.62 -11.90 -0.37
C GLY A 169 -8.30 -12.42 0.23
N LEU A 170 -8.36 -13.34 1.20
CA LEU A 170 -7.18 -13.93 1.83
C LEU A 170 -6.32 -14.70 0.83
N GLU A 171 -6.95 -15.49 -0.04
CA GLU A 171 -6.23 -16.24 -1.08
C GLU A 171 -5.60 -15.30 -2.12
N ALA A 172 -6.34 -14.28 -2.58
CA ALA A 172 -5.82 -13.27 -3.49
C ALA A 172 -4.61 -12.52 -2.88
N CYS A 173 -4.70 -12.08 -1.62
CA CYS A 173 -3.60 -11.41 -0.94
C CYS A 173 -2.38 -12.33 -0.77
N ARG A 174 -2.57 -13.63 -0.49
CA ARG A 174 -1.46 -14.61 -0.39
C ARG A 174 -0.74 -14.81 -1.72
N ILE A 175 -1.47 -14.87 -2.83
CA ILE A 175 -0.90 -14.95 -4.19
C ILE A 175 -0.10 -13.69 -4.49
N ASN A 176 -0.68 -12.50 -4.27
CA ASN A 176 -0.03 -11.22 -4.52
C ASN A 176 1.24 -11.03 -3.67
N PHE A 177 1.15 -11.34 -2.36
CA PHE A 177 2.29 -11.33 -1.45
C PHE A 177 3.44 -12.19 -1.97
N LYS A 178 3.17 -13.43 -2.41
CA LYS A 178 4.20 -14.35 -2.93
C LYS A 178 4.85 -13.84 -4.21
N ILE A 179 4.10 -13.19 -5.09
CA ILE A 179 4.63 -12.56 -6.31
C ILE A 179 5.60 -11.42 -5.91
N ALA A 180 5.17 -10.54 -5.01
CA ALA A 180 5.99 -9.42 -4.55
C ALA A 180 7.21 -9.86 -3.73
N ASP A 181 7.10 -10.95 -2.95
CA ASP A 181 8.21 -11.61 -2.26
C ASP A 181 9.28 -12.12 -3.23
N THR A 182 8.84 -12.77 -4.31
CA THR A 182 9.72 -13.24 -5.39
C THR A 182 10.42 -12.08 -6.09
N GLN A 183 9.70 -11.00 -6.41
CA GLN A 183 10.28 -9.81 -7.05
C GLN A 183 11.24 -9.05 -6.13
N TRP A 184 10.89 -8.87 -4.85
CA TRP A 184 11.78 -8.28 -3.85
C TRP A 184 13.10 -9.05 -3.72
N MET A 185 13.04 -10.39 -3.68
CA MET A 185 14.22 -11.24 -3.65
C MET A 185 15.06 -11.12 -4.93
N ALA A 186 14.43 -11.11 -6.10
CA ALA A 186 15.13 -10.93 -7.38
C ALA A 186 15.84 -9.57 -7.47
N GLU A 187 15.14 -8.49 -7.13
CA GLU A 187 15.67 -7.11 -7.16
C GLU A 187 16.81 -6.93 -6.14
N SER A 188 16.60 -7.38 -4.90
CA SER A 188 17.62 -7.31 -3.84
C SER A 188 18.88 -8.12 -4.19
N GLN A 189 18.72 -9.28 -4.83
CA GLN A 189 19.84 -10.12 -5.24
C GLN A 189 20.56 -9.54 -6.46
N ALA A 190 19.85 -9.00 -7.45
CA ALA A 190 20.43 -8.35 -8.61
C ALA A 190 21.30 -7.14 -8.20
N PHE A 191 20.77 -6.28 -7.32
CA PHE A 191 21.51 -5.14 -6.76
C PHE A 191 22.81 -5.59 -6.06
N LYS A 192 22.73 -6.62 -5.20
CA LYS A 192 23.91 -7.19 -4.50
C LYS A 192 24.95 -7.77 -5.48
N GLU A 193 24.53 -8.34 -6.60
CA GLU A 193 25.46 -8.84 -7.62
C GLU A 193 26.15 -7.71 -8.39
N VAL A 194 25.45 -6.61 -8.71
CA VAL A 194 26.07 -5.41 -9.29
C VAL A 194 27.12 -4.81 -8.35
N ASP A 195 26.80 -4.64 -7.06
CA ASP A 195 27.75 -4.16 -6.04
C ASP A 195 29.00 -5.06 -5.94
N ARG A 196 28.81 -6.39 -5.93
CA ARG A 196 29.90 -7.38 -5.91
C ARG A 196 30.79 -7.28 -7.15
N VAL A 197 30.18 -7.07 -8.32
CA VAL A 197 30.90 -6.89 -9.60
C VAL A 197 31.74 -5.62 -9.56
N ILE A 198 31.18 -4.49 -9.14
CA ILE A 198 31.90 -3.21 -9.04
C ILE A 198 33.10 -3.36 -8.11
N ALA A 199 32.91 -3.88 -6.89
CA ALA A 199 34.00 -4.06 -5.92
C ALA A 199 35.09 -5.04 -6.39
N SER A 200 34.70 -6.16 -7.03
CA SER A 200 35.62 -7.14 -7.62
C SER A 200 36.49 -6.51 -8.70
N VAL A 201 35.89 -5.69 -9.57
CA VAL A 201 36.61 -4.99 -10.64
C VAL A 201 37.48 -3.86 -10.10
N GLU A 202 37.02 -3.07 -9.13
CA GLU A 202 37.87 -2.05 -8.47
C GLU A 202 39.13 -2.69 -7.86
N GLN A 203 38.99 -3.81 -7.15
CA GLN A 203 40.12 -4.55 -6.57
C GLN A 203 41.06 -5.06 -7.68
N ALA A 204 40.51 -5.67 -8.73
CA ALA A 204 41.30 -6.23 -9.82
C ALA A 204 41.98 -5.14 -10.66
N LYS A 205 41.37 -3.95 -10.79
CA LYS A 205 41.95 -2.76 -11.44
C LYS A 205 43.09 -2.19 -10.59
N LYS A 206 42.93 -2.14 -9.25
CA LYS A 206 44.00 -1.74 -8.31
C LYS A 206 45.22 -2.66 -8.38
N ALA A 207 45.02 -3.97 -8.55
CA ALA A 207 46.10 -4.95 -8.69
C ALA A 207 46.96 -4.77 -9.94
N ILE A 208 46.51 -3.99 -10.93
CA ILE A 208 47.20 -3.70 -12.20
C ILE A 208 47.43 -2.19 -12.39
N GLN A 209 47.47 -1.40 -11.31
CA GLN A 209 47.77 0.04 -11.39
C GLN A 209 49.27 0.34 -11.54
N THR A 210 50.14 -0.51 -11.01
CA THR A 210 51.60 -0.29 -11.01
C THR A 210 52.27 -0.93 -12.22
N ARG A 211 53.14 -0.17 -12.90
CA ARG A 211 54.06 -0.71 -13.91
C ARG A 211 55.38 -1.17 -13.27
N PRO A 212 56.09 -2.17 -13.84
CA PRO A 212 55.72 -2.93 -15.03
C PRO A 212 54.60 -3.93 -14.74
N TYR A 213 53.66 -4.11 -15.67
CA TYR A 213 52.56 -5.06 -15.48
C TYR A 213 53.08 -6.50 -15.45
N GLN A 214 52.73 -7.27 -14.42
CA GLN A 214 53.11 -8.68 -14.38
C GLN A 214 52.06 -9.54 -15.10
N LEU A 215 52.53 -10.55 -15.85
CA LEU A 215 51.66 -11.48 -16.58
C LEU A 215 50.65 -12.18 -15.66
N VAL A 216 51.04 -12.51 -14.43
CA VAL A 216 50.17 -13.16 -13.43
C VAL A 216 49.06 -12.22 -12.94
N GLU A 217 49.35 -10.93 -12.74
CA GLU A 217 48.38 -9.93 -12.31
C GLU A 217 47.33 -9.68 -13.41
N LEU A 218 47.77 -9.57 -14.66
CA LEU A 218 46.87 -9.42 -15.82
C LEU A 218 45.97 -10.65 -16.04
N LEU A 219 46.49 -11.86 -15.87
CA LEU A 219 45.70 -13.10 -15.96
C LEU A 219 44.66 -13.19 -14.82
N ASN A 220 45.07 -12.83 -13.60
CA ASN A 220 44.17 -12.76 -12.45
C ASN A 220 43.07 -11.71 -12.67
N ALA A 221 43.42 -10.51 -13.13
CA ALA A 221 42.47 -9.46 -13.49
C ALA A 221 41.48 -9.96 -14.54
N ARG A 222 41.96 -10.51 -15.66
CA ARG A 222 41.09 -11.06 -16.72
C ARG A 222 40.08 -12.06 -16.17
N THR A 223 40.52 -12.98 -15.30
CA THR A 223 39.63 -13.98 -14.68
C THR A 223 38.58 -13.34 -13.77
N GLN A 224 38.90 -12.28 -13.04
CA GLN A 224 37.90 -11.56 -12.22
C GLN A 224 36.87 -10.82 -13.09
N TRP A 225 37.28 -10.20 -14.19
CA TRP A 225 36.33 -9.58 -15.13
C TRP A 225 35.45 -10.62 -15.83
N GLN A 226 35.99 -11.78 -16.22
CA GLN A 226 35.21 -12.88 -16.81
C GLN A 226 34.14 -13.40 -15.84
N ARG A 227 34.50 -13.67 -14.58
CA ARG A 227 33.54 -14.05 -13.53
C ARG A 227 32.50 -12.96 -13.25
N SER A 228 32.88 -11.70 -13.41
CA SER A 228 31.97 -10.56 -13.22
C SER A 228 30.96 -10.47 -14.37
N LEU A 229 31.40 -10.67 -15.62
CA LEU A 229 30.53 -10.79 -16.79
C LEU A 229 29.52 -11.95 -16.65
N GLU A 230 29.96 -13.11 -16.16
CA GLU A 230 29.07 -14.25 -15.86
C GLU A 230 28.00 -13.96 -14.79
N ARG A 231 28.26 -13.02 -13.87
CA ARG A 231 27.27 -12.58 -12.85
C ARG A 231 26.28 -11.60 -13.46
N LEU A 232 26.75 -10.60 -14.20
CA LEU A 232 25.91 -9.61 -14.87
C LEU A 232 24.92 -10.28 -15.83
N ASN A 233 25.37 -11.26 -16.62
CA ASN A 233 24.54 -12.00 -17.57
C ASN A 233 23.47 -12.91 -16.91
N LYS A 234 23.46 -13.04 -15.58
CA LYS A 234 22.45 -13.79 -14.80
C LYS A 234 21.42 -12.88 -14.12
N ILE A 235 21.56 -11.56 -14.25
CA ILE A 235 20.58 -10.60 -13.72
C ILE A 235 19.33 -10.64 -14.61
N ALA A 236 18.16 -10.80 -13.97
CA ALA A 236 16.90 -10.99 -14.67
C ALA A 236 16.36 -9.70 -15.30
N GLU A 237 15.73 -9.81 -16.47
CA GLU A 237 15.21 -8.68 -17.25
C GLU A 237 14.11 -7.88 -16.52
N THR A 238 13.47 -8.48 -15.52
CA THR A 238 12.40 -7.86 -14.72
C THR A 238 12.92 -6.96 -13.60
N THR A 239 14.24 -6.80 -13.45
CA THR A 239 14.86 -6.01 -12.38
C THR A 239 15.20 -4.59 -12.83
N THR A 240 15.16 -3.61 -11.91
CA THR A 240 15.44 -2.20 -12.30
C THR A 240 16.89 -1.98 -12.70
N VAL A 241 17.81 -2.79 -12.18
CA VAL A 241 19.24 -2.74 -12.50
C VAL A 241 19.62 -3.51 -13.78
N TYR A 242 18.66 -4.08 -14.52
CA TYR A 242 18.97 -4.88 -15.71
C TYR A 242 19.68 -4.08 -16.81
N SER A 243 19.21 -2.88 -17.15
CA SER A 243 19.87 -2.02 -18.16
C SER A 243 21.29 -1.65 -17.74
N ASP A 244 21.45 -1.26 -16.47
CA ASP A 244 22.75 -0.92 -15.87
C ASP A 244 23.70 -2.14 -15.91
N ALA A 245 23.19 -3.36 -15.66
CA ALA A 245 23.95 -4.60 -15.76
C ALA A 245 24.39 -4.93 -17.20
N GLN A 246 23.55 -4.70 -18.22
CA GLN A 246 23.92 -4.92 -19.63
C GLN A 246 24.98 -3.92 -20.12
N LEU A 247 24.90 -2.67 -19.69
CA LEU A 247 25.93 -1.64 -19.98
C LEU A 247 27.28 -2.02 -19.34
N LEU A 248 27.25 -2.44 -18.08
CA LEU A 248 28.43 -2.98 -17.40
C LEU A 248 28.99 -4.18 -18.16
N ALA A 249 28.15 -5.13 -18.58
CA ALA A 249 28.57 -6.33 -19.29
C ALA A 249 29.33 -6.00 -20.59
N THR A 250 28.82 -5.02 -21.36
CA THR A 250 29.48 -4.52 -22.58
C THR A 250 30.87 -3.96 -22.29
N SER A 251 31.02 -3.12 -21.25
CA SER A 251 32.34 -2.60 -20.87
C SER A 251 33.28 -3.68 -20.33
N HIS A 252 32.75 -4.69 -19.63
CA HIS A 252 33.55 -5.81 -19.18
C HIS A 252 34.13 -6.61 -20.35
N GLN A 253 33.35 -6.82 -21.42
CA GLN A 253 33.84 -7.43 -22.66
C GLN A 253 34.97 -6.60 -23.29
N THR A 254 34.82 -5.28 -23.36
CA THR A 254 35.89 -4.38 -23.88
C THR A 254 37.16 -4.45 -23.03
N ASN A 255 37.03 -4.44 -21.70
CA ASN A 255 38.16 -4.53 -20.78
C ASN A 255 38.85 -5.91 -20.84
N ILE A 256 38.10 -7.01 -21.01
CA ILE A 256 38.67 -8.35 -21.22
C ILE A 256 39.49 -8.39 -22.52
N ARG A 257 38.98 -7.81 -23.62
CA ARG A 257 39.73 -7.72 -24.88
C ARG A 257 41.04 -6.95 -24.72
N LYS A 258 41.01 -5.78 -24.06
CA LYS A 258 42.22 -4.98 -23.76
C LYS A 258 43.23 -5.75 -22.91
N LEU A 259 42.77 -6.55 -21.94
CA LEU A 259 43.62 -7.43 -21.13
C LEU A 259 44.23 -8.58 -21.98
N ASP A 260 43.46 -9.18 -22.88
CA ASP A 260 43.97 -10.24 -23.78
C ASP A 260 45.03 -9.71 -24.76
N GLU A 261 44.86 -8.50 -25.27
CA GLU A 261 45.87 -7.79 -26.08
C GLU A 261 47.16 -7.55 -25.29
N ALA A 262 47.06 -7.02 -24.06
CA ALA A 262 48.21 -6.82 -23.15
C ALA A 262 48.94 -8.12 -22.79
N ILE A 263 48.20 -9.17 -22.43
CA ILE A 263 48.73 -10.51 -22.12
C ILE A 263 49.49 -11.09 -23.33
N THR A 264 48.95 -10.89 -24.54
CA THR A 264 49.58 -11.36 -25.79
C THR A 264 50.87 -10.60 -26.09
N GLN A 265 50.89 -9.28 -25.90
CA GLN A 265 52.10 -8.46 -26.07
C GLN A 265 53.23 -8.90 -25.13
N ILE A 266 52.95 -9.14 -23.84
CA ILE A 266 53.94 -9.61 -22.87
C ILE A 266 54.46 -10.99 -23.24
N ARG A 267 53.59 -11.95 -23.58
CA ARG A 267 54.02 -13.30 -24.01
C ARG A 267 54.91 -13.27 -25.24
N ASN A 268 54.55 -12.46 -26.26
CA ASN A 268 55.34 -12.30 -27.47
C ASN A 268 56.69 -11.60 -27.22
N CYS A 269 56.75 -10.72 -26.21
CA CYS A 269 58.00 -10.13 -25.75
C CYS A 269 58.89 -11.17 -25.03
N GLN A 270 58.34 -11.91 -24.07
CA GLN A 270 59.05 -12.95 -23.33
C GLN A 270 59.60 -14.06 -24.24
N GLY A 271 58.81 -14.52 -25.22
CA GLY A 271 59.25 -15.53 -26.19
C GLY A 271 60.43 -15.09 -27.07
N ARG A 272 60.56 -13.80 -27.38
CA ARG A 272 61.72 -13.26 -28.12
C ARG A 272 63.01 -13.29 -27.29
N TYR A 273 62.92 -13.01 -25.98
CA TYR A 273 64.08 -13.10 -25.08
C TYR A 273 64.52 -14.55 -24.82
N GLN A 274 63.59 -15.51 -24.74
CA GLN A 274 63.93 -16.93 -24.59
C GLN A 274 64.74 -17.50 -25.77
N LEU A 275 64.59 -16.93 -26.98
CA LEU A 275 65.31 -17.36 -28.18
C LEU A 275 66.72 -16.76 -28.31
N THR A 276 67.12 -15.83 -27.44
CA THR A 276 68.32 -15.00 -27.63
C THR A 276 69.38 -15.15 -26.52
N GLU A 277 69.24 -16.12 -25.61
CA GLU A 277 70.14 -16.34 -24.45
C GLU A 277 70.37 -15.09 -23.57
N VAL A 278 69.43 -14.12 -23.61
CA VAL A 278 69.53 -12.87 -22.86
C VAL A 278 69.13 -13.09 -21.40
N ASP A 279 69.87 -12.45 -20.49
CA ASP A 279 69.64 -12.50 -19.04
C ASP A 279 68.18 -12.18 -18.66
N SER A 280 67.71 -12.91 -17.64
CA SER A 280 66.45 -12.81 -16.93
C SER A 280 65.99 -11.37 -16.64
N THR A 281 66.92 -10.46 -16.36
CA THR A 281 66.67 -9.03 -16.16
C THR A 281 65.92 -8.38 -17.33
N SER A 282 66.24 -8.75 -18.57
CA SER A 282 65.59 -8.20 -19.78
C SER A 282 64.14 -8.67 -19.94
N THR A 283 63.81 -9.85 -19.41
CA THR A 283 62.44 -10.39 -19.45
C THR A 283 61.48 -9.57 -18.58
N SER A 284 61.98 -8.87 -17.56
CA SER A 284 61.19 -7.98 -16.70
C SER A 284 60.73 -6.69 -17.40
N LEU A 285 61.40 -6.28 -18.49
CA LEU A 285 61.10 -5.04 -19.19
C LEU A 285 59.80 -5.11 -20.02
N CYS A 286 59.36 -6.32 -20.39
CA CYS A 286 58.18 -6.54 -21.23
C CYS A 286 56.87 -5.92 -20.71
N GLY A 287 56.77 -5.63 -19.41
CA GLY A 287 55.59 -5.01 -18.80
C GLY A 287 55.54 -3.48 -18.82
N TYR A 288 56.58 -2.79 -19.31
CA TYR A 288 56.59 -1.31 -19.39
C TYR A 288 55.96 -0.76 -20.66
N ASP A 289 56.19 -1.41 -21.81
CA ASP A 289 55.80 -0.93 -23.14
C ASP A 289 54.31 -1.14 -23.47
N VAL A 290 53.61 -1.96 -22.67
CA VAL A 290 52.18 -2.22 -22.85
C VAL A 290 51.37 -0.98 -22.49
N SER A 291 50.50 -0.54 -23.41
CA SER A 291 49.44 0.43 -23.11
C SER A 291 48.19 -0.31 -22.67
N LEU A 292 47.73 -0.06 -21.45
CA LEU A 292 46.54 -0.68 -20.87
C LEU A 292 45.64 0.40 -20.26
N ASP A 293 44.64 0.83 -21.02
CA ASP A 293 43.63 1.80 -20.61
C ASP A 293 42.27 1.13 -20.43
N LEU A 294 41.97 0.74 -19.18
CA LEU A 294 40.71 0.07 -18.84
C LEU A 294 39.64 1.09 -18.47
N GLU A 295 38.45 0.93 -19.05
CA GLU A 295 37.27 1.72 -18.69
C GLU A 295 36.96 1.58 -17.19
N ASN A 296 36.40 2.62 -16.59
CA ASN A 296 35.90 2.56 -15.23
C ASN A 296 34.41 2.16 -15.27
N PRO A 297 34.01 1.04 -14.64
CA PRO A 297 32.61 0.64 -14.59
C PRO A 297 31.69 1.71 -13.98
N ILE A 298 32.19 2.51 -13.04
CA ILE A 298 31.42 3.56 -12.38
C ILE A 298 31.10 4.70 -13.35
N ASP A 299 32.08 5.15 -14.12
CA ASP A 299 31.93 6.30 -15.04
C ASP A 299 30.82 6.04 -16.08
N ILE A 300 30.65 4.77 -16.47
CA ILE A 300 29.61 4.31 -17.40
C ILE A 300 28.20 4.36 -16.77
N LEU A 301 28.08 4.01 -15.48
CA LEU A 301 26.81 4.10 -14.74
C LEU A 301 26.42 5.55 -14.46
N THR A 302 27.39 6.44 -14.28
CA THR A 302 27.15 7.88 -14.08
C THR A 302 26.88 8.62 -15.39
N ALA A 303 27.47 8.22 -16.52
CA ALA A 303 27.24 8.86 -17.82
C ALA A 303 25.79 8.72 -18.33
N GLN A 304 25.00 7.78 -17.80
CA GLN A 304 23.56 7.69 -18.06
C GLN A 304 22.68 8.43 -17.04
N ALA A 305 23.27 8.97 -15.97
CA ALA A 305 22.54 9.66 -14.91
C ALA A 305 22.42 11.17 -15.15
N GLU A 306 23.04 11.71 -16.20
CA GLU A 306 22.86 13.09 -16.65
C GLU A 306 21.69 13.16 -17.64
N PRO A 307 20.49 13.60 -17.22
CA PRO A 307 19.55 14.16 -18.18
C PRO A 307 20.16 15.44 -18.77
N GLU A 308 20.02 15.63 -20.07
CA GLU A 308 20.29 16.88 -20.79
C GLU A 308 19.30 17.96 -20.25
N VAL A 309 19.67 18.61 -19.15
CA VAL A 309 18.89 19.69 -18.53
C VAL A 309 19.55 21.01 -18.91
N ASP A 310 19.13 21.53 -20.05
CA ASP A 310 19.47 22.87 -20.51
C ASP A 310 18.81 23.92 -19.59
N GLY A 311 19.56 24.32 -18.55
CA GLY A 311 19.46 25.60 -17.84
C GLY A 311 18.15 26.02 -17.17
N ALA A 312 18.01 25.77 -15.87
CA ALA A 312 17.22 26.61 -14.94
C ALA A 312 17.73 26.49 -13.47
N GLU A 313 17.70 27.58 -12.68
CA GLU A 313 18.30 27.80 -11.33
C GLU A 313 17.26 28.08 -10.18
N PHE A 314 17.17 27.31 -9.05
CA PHE A 314 16.00 27.34 -8.09
C PHE A 314 16.32 28.02 -6.75
N VAL A 315 15.36 28.79 -6.23
CA VAL A 315 15.39 29.42 -4.91
C VAL A 315 14.52 28.62 -3.94
N ASP A 316 15.16 28.18 -2.85
CA ASP A 316 14.65 27.29 -1.82
C ASP A 316 13.59 27.96 -0.91
N ASP A 317 12.47 27.27 -0.64
CA ASP A 317 11.68 27.43 0.59
C ASP A 317 10.63 26.29 0.74
N THR A 318 10.88 25.32 1.63
CA THR A 318 9.90 24.84 2.64
C THR A 318 10.48 23.77 3.55
N ASP A 319 10.38 23.99 4.85
CA ASP A 319 10.82 23.07 5.91
C ASP A 319 9.80 21.94 6.15
N VAL A 320 10.25 20.68 6.06
CA VAL A 320 9.46 19.49 6.40
C VAL A 320 10.32 18.49 7.18
N THR A 321 10.24 18.57 8.51
CA THR A 321 10.84 17.57 9.41
C THR A 321 10.19 16.20 9.25
N ILE A 322 10.90 15.25 8.66
CA ILE A 322 10.53 13.83 8.63
C ILE A 322 11.14 13.12 9.85
N VAL A 323 10.28 12.56 10.71
CA VAL A 323 10.69 11.80 11.90
C VAL A 323 11.38 10.49 11.47
N SER A 324 12.62 10.30 11.92
CA SER A 324 13.45 9.15 11.54
C SER A 324 13.12 7.91 12.39
N VAL A 325 12.90 6.76 11.73
CA VAL A 325 12.93 5.43 12.37
C VAL A 325 14.27 4.78 12.04
N PRO A 326 15.01 4.22 13.01
CA PRO A 326 16.30 3.59 12.72
C PRO A 326 16.13 2.18 12.17
N ASP A 327 16.38 1.98 10.87
CA ASP A 327 16.66 0.65 10.32
C ASP A 327 17.92 0.64 9.43
N THR A 328 18.77 -0.36 9.71
CA THR A 328 20.14 -0.50 9.20
C THR A 328 20.24 -0.99 7.74
N SER A 329 19.11 -1.31 7.11
CA SER A 329 19.01 -1.69 5.70
C SER A 329 19.10 -0.51 4.72
N THR A 330 18.67 0.67 5.14
CA THR A 330 18.47 1.86 4.28
C THR A 330 19.77 2.48 3.71
N GLY A 331 20.91 2.25 4.35
CA GLY A 331 22.23 2.79 3.94
C GLY A 331 22.85 2.14 2.69
N PHE A 332 22.15 1.21 2.04
CA PHE A 332 22.54 0.61 0.76
C PHE A 332 21.91 1.38 -0.41
N TYR A 333 20.58 1.51 -0.45
CA TYR A 333 19.90 2.26 -1.51
C TYR A 333 20.25 3.75 -1.50
N SER A 334 20.50 4.33 -0.31
CA SER A 334 20.95 5.72 -0.23
C SER A 334 22.26 5.93 -0.99
N ARG A 335 23.20 4.98 -1.00
CA ARG A 335 24.51 5.15 -1.65
C ARG A 335 24.44 5.09 -3.17
N TYR A 336 23.63 4.20 -3.73
CA TYR A 336 23.41 4.14 -5.18
C TYR A 336 22.65 5.39 -5.65
N ARG A 337 21.60 5.79 -4.93
CA ARG A 337 20.84 7.01 -5.25
C ARG A 337 21.66 8.28 -5.06
N GLN A 338 22.45 8.40 -3.98
CA GLN A 338 23.34 9.54 -3.74
C GLN A 338 24.46 9.65 -4.80
N ARG A 339 24.97 8.52 -5.32
CA ARG A 339 25.89 8.53 -6.47
C ARG A 339 25.23 9.01 -7.77
N ARG A 340 23.92 8.82 -7.95
CA ARG A 340 23.14 9.41 -9.07
C ARG A 340 22.63 10.84 -8.79
N SER A 341 22.48 11.26 -7.52
CA SER A 341 21.76 12.49 -7.16
C SER A 341 22.62 13.62 -6.59
N SER A 342 23.95 13.50 -6.57
CA SER A 342 24.86 14.52 -6.02
C SER A 342 25.09 15.75 -6.92
N SER A 343 24.38 15.87 -8.03
CA SER A 343 24.60 16.88 -9.09
C SER A 343 23.53 17.97 -9.22
N PHE A 344 22.48 17.99 -8.37
CA PHE A 344 21.29 18.81 -8.64
C PHE A 344 20.99 19.93 -7.61
N ARG A 345 20.92 21.18 -8.10
CA ARG A 345 20.34 22.37 -7.45
C ARG A 345 19.62 23.32 -8.48
N GLY A 346 18.60 22.85 -9.23
CA GLY A 346 17.57 23.70 -9.96
C GLY A 346 16.91 23.16 -11.28
N SER A 347 15.82 23.70 -11.88
CA SER A 347 14.78 24.66 -11.39
C SER A 347 13.48 24.89 -12.22
N SER A 348 12.69 25.91 -11.83
CA SER A 348 11.61 26.58 -12.55
C SER A 348 11.99 27.93 -13.19
N GLY A 349 12.12 27.93 -14.52
CA GLY A 349 11.65 29.03 -15.39
C GLY A 349 10.28 28.69 -15.99
N SER A 350 9.53 29.68 -16.48
CA SER A 350 8.20 29.48 -17.09
C SER A 350 8.26 28.64 -18.38
N SER A 351 7.68 27.44 -18.37
CA SER A 351 7.73 26.51 -19.52
C SER A 351 6.66 26.78 -20.60
N THR A 352 7.06 26.62 -21.87
CA THR A 352 6.14 26.44 -23.00
C THR A 352 6.21 24.99 -23.47
N THR A 353 5.16 24.20 -23.24
CA THR A 353 5.16 22.78 -23.62
C THR A 353 4.92 22.61 -25.12
N TRP A 354 5.80 21.90 -25.81
CA TRP A 354 5.55 21.43 -27.18
C TRP A 354 4.63 20.21 -27.15
N VAL A 355 3.45 20.33 -27.76
CA VAL A 355 2.54 19.19 -27.93
C VAL A 355 2.83 18.57 -29.29
N ARG A 356 3.31 17.32 -29.31
CA ARG A 356 3.56 16.60 -30.56
C ARG A 356 2.24 16.32 -31.29
N GLY A 357 2.24 16.52 -32.60
CA GLY A 357 1.06 16.25 -33.43
C GLY A 357 0.65 14.77 -33.42
N TYR A 358 -0.64 14.52 -33.55
CA TYR A 358 -1.22 13.17 -33.57
C TYR A 358 -2.43 13.11 -34.51
N THR A 359 -2.71 11.90 -35.02
CA THR A 359 -3.90 11.63 -35.84
C THR A 359 -4.97 10.97 -34.98
N ARG A 360 -6.20 11.46 -35.07
CA ARG A 360 -7.37 10.94 -34.36
C ARG A 360 -7.92 9.69 -35.06
N SER A 361 -8.75 8.94 -34.35
CA SER A 361 -9.43 7.74 -34.88
C SER A 361 -10.41 8.02 -36.03
N ASP A 362 -10.82 9.27 -36.22
CA ASP A 362 -11.61 9.75 -37.37
C ASP A 362 -10.75 10.10 -38.61
N GLY A 363 -9.43 9.90 -38.54
CA GLY A 363 -8.47 10.22 -39.61
C GLY A 363 -8.01 11.68 -39.64
N THR A 364 -8.54 12.56 -38.79
CA THR A 364 -8.09 13.97 -38.74
C THR A 364 -6.72 14.09 -38.07
N SER A 365 -5.77 14.77 -38.73
CA SER A 365 -4.40 14.90 -38.24
C SER A 365 -4.15 16.29 -37.66
N VAL A 366 -3.78 16.35 -36.38
CA VAL A 366 -3.49 17.59 -35.64
C VAL A 366 -1.99 17.85 -35.68
N ARG A 367 -1.56 18.99 -36.23
CA ARG A 367 -0.13 19.39 -36.21
C ARG A 367 0.32 19.79 -34.80
N GLY A 368 1.58 19.49 -34.50
CA GLY A 368 2.19 19.89 -33.23
C GLY A 368 2.32 21.41 -33.11
N HIS A 369 2.22 21.91 -31.88
CA HIS A 369 2.30 23.33 -31.57
C HIS A 369 2.80 23.57 -30.14
N HIS A 370 3.40 24.74 -29.89
CA HIS A 370 3.75 25.17 -28.55
C HIS A 370 2.51 25.72 -27.83
N ARG A 371 2.34 25.36 -26.56
CA ARG A 371 1.28 25.91 -25.69
C ARG A 371 1.93 26.79 -24.62
N GLY A 372 1.77 28.10 -24.73
CA GLY A 372 2.22 29.06 -23.73
C GLY A 372 1.21 29.19 -22.58
N GLY A 373 1.71 29.10 -21.35
CA GLY A 373 0.90 29.14 -20.12
C GLY A 373 0.41 30.53 -19.72
N ALA A 374 -0.42 31.18 -20.55
CA ALA A 374 -1.10 32.41 -20.14
C ALA A 374 -2.22 32.09 -19.14
N ARG A 375 -2.05 32.49 -17.87
CA ARG A 375 -3.10 32.44 -16.85
C ARG A 375 -4.21 33.45 -17.19
N VAL A 376 -5.33 32.98 -17.75
CA VAL A 376 -6.53 33.82 -17.93
C VAL A 376 -7.32 33.84 -16.63
N SER A 377 -7.08 34.85 -15.80
CA SER A 377 -8.01 35.25 -14.74
C SER A 377 -9.15 36.06 -15.35
N GLY A 378 -10.34 35.46 -15.46
CA GLY A 378 -11.51 36.08 -16.09
C GLY A 378 -12.83 35.64 -15.49
N MET A 379 -13.32 36.36 -14.48
CA MET A 379 -14.74 36.36 -14.10
C MET A 379 -15.57 36.95 -15.23
N GLY A 380 -16.78 36.43 -15.50
CA GLY A 380 -17.80 37.22 -16.17
C GLY A 380 -18.92 36.50 -16.92
N SER A 381 -20.15 36.79 -16.47
CA SER A 381 -21.39 36.89 -17.27
C SER A 381 -22.02 35.64 -17.90
N SER A 382 -23.19 35.30 -17.34
CA SER A 382 -24.28 34.60 -18.03
C SER A 382 -24.71 35.28 -19.34
N ARG A 383 -25.17 34.51 -20.33
CA ARG A 383 -26.28 34.93 -21.22
C ARG A 383 -26.98 33.74 -21.89
N SER A 384 -28.20 34.02 -22.35
CA SER A 384 -29.26 33.08 -22.75
C SER A 384 -29.40 32.90 -24.27
N GLY A 385 -30.02 31.77 -24.67
CA GLY A 385 -30.50 31.49 -26.04
C GLY A 385 -29.54 30.63 -26.86
N GLY A 386 -29.99 29.78 -27.79
CA GLY A 386 -31.37 29.42 -28.14
C GLY A 386 -31.46 28.71 -29.51
N ALA A 387 -32.37 27.74 -29.61
CA ALA A 387 -32.98 27.18 -30.83
C ALA A 387 -32.14 26.48 -31.94
N SER A 388 -32.60 25.26 -32.26
CA SER A 388 -32.77 24.66 -33.61
C SER A 388 -31.60 24.49 -34.58
N SER A 389 -31.30 23.22 -34.89
CA SER A 389 -31.48 22.64 -36.24
C SER A 389 -31.90 21.17 -36.08
#